data_AF-A0A8S1ME20-F1
#
_entry.id   AF-A0A8S1ME20-F1
#
_cell.length_a   1.000
_cell.length_b   1.000
_cell.length_c   1.000
_cell.angle_alpha   90.00
_cell.angle_beta   90.00
_cell.angle_gamma   90.00
#
_symmetry.space_group_name_H-M   'P 1'
#
loop_
_entity.id
_entity.type
_entity.pdbx_description
1 polymer ?
#
loop_
_entity_poly.entity_id
_entity_poly.type
_entity_poly.pdbx_seq_one_letter_code
_entity_poly.pdbx_strand_id
1 'polypeptide(L)'
;MNDQFKNDIERIQKLIVSIKSDMNRREQKQKSGQQITMIEGEIRGQLSNLDRELVLMVDVLKLQENNQMEKENEKRKNDIQELKNQRDLIKEQFNKAVQDTKQEVAMQNLKRDDSKLAAMNNQELHKNQKDLQVQQDQLLDRTNDQADQLKQKGKQINLTIDEQNAQLDQLNIDVEKTNKKMMKTNNKLVKLIAKSSNFGLLIVIGIELFVLVYIILWFAFS
;
A
#
# COMPACT_ATOMS: atom_id res chain seq x y z
N MET A 1 -15.52 -4.86 -15.37
CA MET A 1 -15.24 -4.34 -14.02
C MET A 1 -13.74 -4.21 -13.91
N ASN A 2 -13.21 -3.00 -13.73
CA ASN A 2 -11.80 -2.80 -13.44
C ASN A 2 -11.54 -3.35 -12.04
N ASP A 3 -10.59 -4.28 -11.89
CA ASP A 3 -10.23 -4.82 -10.59
C ASP A 3 -9.43 -3.76 -9.83
N GLN A 4 -10.11 -3.02 -8.95
CA GLN A 4 -9.53 -1.94 -8.15
C GLN A 4 -8.28 -2.40 -7.39
N PHE A 5 -8.29 -3.64 -6.90
CA PHE A 5 -7.15 -4.23 -6.20
C PHE A 5 -5.90 -4.31 -7.07
N LYS A 6 -6.06 -4.71 -8.34
CA LYS A 6 -4.96 -4.77 -9.30
C LYS A 6 -4.38 -3.38 -9.58
N ASN A 7 -5.24 -2.37 -9.73
CA ASN A 7 -4.80 -0.99 -9.93
C ASN A 7 -4.02 -0.46 -8.71
N ASP A 8 -4.45 -0.81 -7.50
CA ASP A 8 -3.77 -0.44 -6.28
C ASP A 8 -2.40 -1.14 -6.16
N ILE A 9 -2.29 -2.42 -6.54
CA ILE A 9 -0.99 -3.13 -6.61
C ILE A 9 -0.05 -2.41 -7.57
N GLU A 10 -0.50 -2.10 -8.79
CA GLU A 10 0.33 -1.43 -9.79
C GLU A 10 0.80 -0.04 -9.31
N ARG A 11 -0.06 0.70 -8.58
CA ARG A 11 0.30 1.99 -8.00
C ARG A 11 1.38 1.85 -6.93
N ILE A 12 1.21 0.90 -6.00
CA ILE A 12 2.18 0.61 -4.95
C ILE A 12 3.53 0.15 -5.55
N GLN A 13 3.50 -0.72 -6.57
CA GLN A 13 4.70 -1.17 -7.27
C GLN A 13 5.43 -0.01 -7.95
N LYS A 14 4.73 0.92 -8.59
CA LYS A 14 5.34 2.13 -9.17
C LYS A 14 5.99 3.00 -8.09
N LEU A 15 5.35 3.15 -6.93
CA LEU A 15 5.91 3.88 -5.81
C LEU A 15 7.19 3.21 -5.29
N ILE A 16 7.19 1.88 -5.15
CA ILE A 16 8.38 1.09 -4.78
C ILE A 16 9.53 1.30 -5.77
N VAL A 17 9.26 1.25 -7.07
CA VAL A 17 10.28 1.49 -8.11
C VAL A 17 10.83 2.92 -8.02
N SER A 18 9.97 3.91 -7.79
CA SER A 18 10.36 5.31 -7.59
C SER A 18 11.30 5.45 -6.38
N ILE A 19 10.94 4.87 -5.23
CA ILE A 19 11.76 4.93 -4.02
C ILE A 19 13.13 4.29 -4.27
N LYS A 20 13.18 3.12 -4.91
CA LYS A 20 14.45 2.46 -5.27
C LYS A 20 15.30 3.33 -6.21
N SER A 21 14.69 4.01 -7.16
CA SER A 21 15.38 4.95 -8.05
C SER A 21 15.98 6.12 -7.27
N ASP A 22 15.21 6.73 -6.36
CA ASP A 22 15.69 7.83 -5.53
C ASP A 22 16.77 7.38 -4.54
N MET A 23 16.69 6.16 -4.00
CA MET A 23 17.78 5.57 -3.20
C MET A 23 19.08 5.41 -3.99
N ASN A 24 19.01 4.89 -5.22
CA ASN A 24 20.19 4.78 -6.08
C ASN A 24 20.77 6.15 -6.42
N ARG A 25 19.90 7.13 -6.69
CA ARG A 25 20.30 8.52 -6.94
C ARG A 25 20.92 9.16 -5.70
N ARG A 26 20.44 8.84 -4.48
CA ARG A 26 21.07 9.26 -3.22
C ARG A 26 22.48 8.69 -3.11
N GLU A 27 22.66 7.41 -3.38
CA GLU A 27 23.98 6.76 -3.33
C GLU A 27 24.97 7.41 -4.31
N GLN A 28 24.54 7.71 -5.53
CA GLN A 28 25.35 8.42 -6.53
C GLN A 28 25.72 9.84 -6.07
N LYS A 29 24.76 10.57 -5.49
CA LYS A 29 25.01 11.91 -4.92
C LYS A 29 25.97 11.87 -3.73
N GLN A 30 25.86 10.86 -2.86
CA GLN A 30 26.77 10.66 -1.74
C GLN A 30 28.20 10.41 -2.24
N LYS A 31 28.38 9.50 -3.22
CA LYS A 31 29.69 9.20 -3.82
C LYS A 31 30.33 10.40 -4.51
N SER A 32 29.52 11.29 -5.08
CA SER A 32 30.01 12.51 -5.73
C SER A 32 30.18 13.69 -4.75
N GLY A 33 29.95 13.49 -3.45
CA GLY A 33 30.06 14.54 -2.43
C GLY A 33 28.99 15.64 -2.54
N GLN A 34 27.89 15.37 -3.25
CA GLN A 34 26.78 16.30 -3.41
C GLN A 34 25.83 16.26 -2.21
N GLN A 35 25.06 17.33 -2.02
CA GLN A 35 24.06 17.40 -0.96
C GLN A 35 22.94 16.35 -1.18
N ILE A 36 22.71 15.53 -0.15
CA ILE A 36 21.71 14.45 -0.17
C ILE A 36 20.44 14.75 0.65
N THR A 37 20.40 15.82 1.44
CA THR A 37 19.30 16.14 2.37
C THR A 37 17.93 16.19 1.68
N MET A 38 17.88 16.78 0.48
CA MET A 38 16.64 16.90 -0.30
C MET A 38 16.11 15.53 -0.74
N ILE A 39 16.98 14.67 -1.29
CA ILE A 39 16.57 13.36 -1.78
C ILE A 39 16.22 12.42 -0.62
N GLU A 40 16.86 12.56 0.55
CA GLU A 40 16.44 11.86 1.76
C GLU A 40 15.05 12.28 2.24
N GLY A 41 14.72 13.58 2.15
CA GLY A 41 13.38 14.09 2.44
C GLY A 41 12.32 13.53 1.49
N GLU A 42 12.62 13.47 0.20
CA GLU A 42 11.76 12.87 -0.83
C GLU A 42 11.51 11.38 -0.55
N ILE A 43 12.57 10.61 -0.29
CA ILE A 43 12.48 9.17 0.05
C ILE A 43 11.63 8.96 1.31
N ARG A 44 11.81 9.77 2.37
CA ARG A 44 10.97 9.68 3.59
C ARG A 44 9.50 9.95 3.30
N GLY A 45 9.22 10.96 2.46
CA GLY A 45 7.85 11.29 2.05
C GLY A 45 7.20 10.14 1.26
N GLN A 46 7.93 9.57 0.30
CA GLN A 46 7.46 8.43 -0.48
C GLN A 46 7.27 7.17 0.38
N LEU A 47 8.16 6.89 1.34
CA LEU A 47 8.01 5.78 2.30
C LEU A 47 6.78 5.95 3.18
N SER A 48 6.49 7.17 3.63
CA SER A 48 5.26 7.48 4.36
C SER A 48 4.01 7.32 3.50
N ASN A 49 4.09 7.63 2.19
CA ASN A 49 3.00 7.34 1.26
C ASN A 49 2.80 5.84 1.06
N LEU A 50 3.89 5.09 0.92
CA LEU A 50 3.86 3.63 0.77
C LEU A 50 3.23 2.95 1.98
N ASP A 51 3.61 3.39 3.19
CA ASP A 51 3.01 2.91 4.44
C ASP A 51 1.49 3.10 4.46
N ARG A 52 0.98 4.25 4.00
CA ARG A 52 -0.45 4.55 3.95
C ARG A 52 -1.19 3.72 2.91
N GLU A 53 -0.68 3.64 1.68
CA GLU A 53 -1.34 2.86 0.62
C GLU A 53 -1.47 1.38 0.98
N LEU A 54 -0.47 0.81 1.67
CA LEU A 54 -0.54 -0.56 2.17
C LEU A 54 -1.59 -0.76 3.26
N VAL A 55 -1.75 0.21 4.17
CA VAL A 55 -2.81 0.15 5.21
C VAL A 55 -4.19 0.18 4.56
N LEU A 56 -4.43 1.11 3.63
CA LEU A 56 -5.71 1.21 2.93
C LEU A 56 -6.04 -0.07 2.16
N MET A 57 -5.05 -0.64 1.47
CA MET A 57 -5.24 -1.89 0.73
C MET A 57 -5.63 -3.06 1.65
N VAL A 58 -5.02 -3.15 2.84
CA VAL A 58 -5.39 -4.15 3.85
C VAL A 58 -6.83 -3.96 4.33
N ASP A 59 -7.23 -2.71 4.61
CA ASP A 59 -8.56 -2.43 5.15
C ASP A 59 -9.66 -2.63 4.10
N VAL A 60 -9.41 -2.25 2.84
CA VAL A 60 -10.32 -2.58 1.72
C VAL A 60 -10.47 -4.09 1.56
N LEU A 61 -9.38 -4.87 1.69
CA LEU A 61 -9.45 -6.33 1.59
C LEU A 61 -10.32 -6.94 2.70
N LYS A 62 -10.19 -6.47 3.95
CA LYS A 62 -11.05 -6.93 5.07
C LYS A 62 -12.53 -6.66 4.81
N LEU A 63 -12.86 -5.51 4.22
CA LEU A 63 -14.24 -5.16 3.87
C LEU A 63 -14.78 -6.06 2.75
N GLN A 64 -13.93 -6.49 1.82
CA GLN A 64 -14.31 -7.33 0.68
C GLN A 64 -14.32 -8.84 0.98
N GLU A 65 -13.75 -9.28 2.11
CA GLU A 65 -13.53 -10.69 2.45
C GLU A 65 -14.81 -11.54 2.38
N ASN A 66 -15.97 -10.98 2.74
CA ASN A 66 -17.26 -11.67 2.73
C ASN A 66 -17.90 -11.88 1.34
N ASN A 67 -17.42 -11.18 0.30
CA ASN A 67 -18.03 -11.19 -1.03
C ASN A 67 -17.17 -11.91 -2.08
N GLN A 68 -15.98 -12.36 -1.72
CA GLN A 68 -14.99 -12.93 -2.64
C GLN A 68 -14.72 -14.40 -2.35
N MET A 69 -14.26 -15.14 -3.36
CA MET A 69 -13.91 -16.55 -3.21
C MET A 69 -12.66 -16.67 -2.32
N GLU A 70 -12.66 -17.64 -1.40
CA GLU A 70 -11.58 -17.85 -0.42
C GLU A 70 -10.18 -17.94 -1.06
N LYS A 71 -10.07 -18.65 -2.20
CA LYS A 71 -8.82 -18.74 -2.99
C LYS A 71 -8.32 -17.40 -3.52
N GLU A 72 -9.23 -16.51 -3.89
CA GLU A 72 -8.88 -15.16 -4.36
C GLU A 72 -8.39 -14.30 -3.20
N ASN A 73 -9.05 -14.38 -2.04
CA ASN A 73 -8.63 -13.67 -0.83
C ASN A 73 -7.22 -14.09 -0.38
N GLU A 74 -6.93 -15.39 -0.38
CA GLU A 74 -5.60 -15.90 -0.03
C GLU A 74 -4.51 -15.37 -0.98
N LYS A 75 -4.80 -15.33 -2.30
CA LYS A 75 -3.88 -14.72 -3.27
C LYS A 75 -3.65 -13.24 -2.97
N ARG A 76 -4.72 -12.48 -2.74
CA ARG A 76 -4.65 -11.05 -2.41
C ARG A 76 -3.87 -10.79 -1.11
N LYS A 77 -4.04 -11.65 -0.09
CA LYS A 77 -3.26 -11.61 1.17
C LYS A 77 -1.76 -11.82 0.92
N ASN A 78 -1.41 -12.79 0.07
CA ASN A 78 -0.02 -13.05 -0.30
C ASN A 78 0.62 -11.88 -1.04
N ASP A 79 -0.09 -11.28 -2.01
CA ASP A 79 0.40 -10.11 -2.76
C ASP A 79 0.67 -8.92 -1.82
N ILE A 80 -0.25 -8.63 -0.89
CA ILE A 80 -0.06 -7.59 0.13
C ILE A 80 1.14 -7.89 1.02
N GLN A 81 1.31 -9.16 1.44
CA GLN A 81 2.42 -9.54 2.30
C GLN A 81 3.76 -9.36 1.59
N GLU A 82 3.85 -9.67 0.30
CA GLU A 82 5.04 -9.42 -0.49
C GLU A 82 5.37 -7.91 -0.53
N LEU A 83 4.37 -7.06 -0.80
CA LEU A 83 4.56 -5.62 -0.84
C LEU A 83 4.99 -5.05 0.53
N LYS A 84 4.46 -5.58 1.64
CA LYS A 84 4.91 -5.23 3.00
C LYS A 84 6.37 -5.60 3.24
N ASN A 85 6.77 -6.82 2.86
CA ASN A 85 8.15 -7.28 2.98
C ASN A 85 9.10 -6.38 2.17
N GLN A 86 8.70 -6.00 0.95
CA GLN A 86 9.47 -5.06 0.11
C GLN A 86 9.58 -3.68 0.77
N ARG A 87 8.49 -3.15 1.32
CA ARG A 87 8.48 -1.89 2.08
C ARG A 87 9.45 -1.95 3.26
N ASP A 88 9.39 -3.01 4.06
CA ASP A 88 10.22 -3.15 5.26
C ASP A 88 11.70 -3.21 4.90
N LEU A 89 12.05 -3.98 3.87
CA LEU A 89 13.42 -4.05 3.35
C LEU A 89 13.93 -2.67 2.89
N ILE A 90 13.13 -1.92 2.12
CA ILE A 90 13.52 -0.59 1.62
C ILE A 90 13.71 0.38 2.79
N LYS A 91 12.80 0.35 3.77
CA LYS A 91 12.84 1.21 4.95
C LYS A 91 14.09 0.93 5.78
N GLU A 92 14.43 -0.34 5.99
CA GLU A 92 15.64 -0.75 6.68
C GLU A 92 16.91 -0.31 5.93
N GLN A 93 16.98 -0.58 4.62
CA GLN A 93 18.11 -0.18 3.77
C GLN A 93 18.32 1.34 3.79
N PHE A 94 17.24 2.11 3.68
CA PHE A 94 17.30 3.57 3.74
C PHE A 94 17.77 4.06 5.12
N ASN A 95 17.21 3.54 6.21
CA ASN A 95 17.60 3.92 7.56
C ASN A 95 19.08 3.62 7.84
N LYS A 96 19.56 2.45 7.42
CA LYS A 96 20.98 2.08 7.51
C LYS A 96 21.86 3.05 6.73
N ALA A 97 21.51 3.34 5.48
CA ALA A 97 22.27 4.27 4.65
C ALA A 97 22.34 5.69 5.23
N VAL A 98 21.26 6.16 5.88
CA VAL A 98 21.24 7.45 6.59
C VAL A 98 22.15 7.42 7.83
N GLN A 99 22.14 6.32 8.59
CA GLN A 99 23.00 6.17 9.77
C GLN A 99 24.48 6.11 9.38
N ASP A 100 24.82 5.34 8.34
CA ASP A 100 26.18 5.21 7.83
C ASP A 100 26.74 6.59 7.43
N THR A 101 25.96 7.40 6.70
CA THR A 101 26.39 8.76 6.34
C THR A 101 26.59 9.65 7.57
N LYS A 102 25.72 9.59 8.57
CA LYS A 102 25.90 10.37 9.81
C LYS A 102 27.16 9.95 10.55
N GLN A 103 27.45 8.65 10.59
CA GLN A 103 28.61 8.10 11.26
C GLN A 103 29.90 8.48 10.52
N GLU A 104 29.92 8.44 9.19
CA GLU A 104 31.05 8.92 8.37
C GLU A 104 31.36 10.40 8.60
N VAL A 105 30.33 11.27 8.62
CA VAL A 105 30.49 12.70 8.88
C VAL A 105 31.02 12.94 10.30
N ALA A 106 30.47 12.25 11.29
CA ALA A 106 30.96 12.34 12.67
C ALA A 106 32.43 11.91 12.80
N MET A 107 32.81 10.81 12.13
CA MET A 107 34.18 10.28 12.15
C MET A 107 35.17 11.18 11.39
N GLN A 108 34.74 11.81 10.30
CA GLN A 108 35.53 12.82 9.58
C GLN A 108 35.75 14.09 10.41
N ASN A 109 34.73 14.55 11.14
CA ASN A 109 34.86 15.72 12.02
C ASN A 109 35.85 15.44 13.16
N LEU A 110 35.78 14.27 13.79
CA LEU A 110 36.74 13.85 14.82
C LEU A 110 38.19 13.80 14.30
N LYS A 111 38.42 13.25 13.10
CA LYS A 111 39.76 13.21 12.49
C LYS A 111 40.28 14.58 12.06
N ARG A 112 39.38 15.48 11.62
CA ARG A 112 39.73 16.86 11.27
C ARG A 112 40.13 17.67 12.50
N ASP A 113 39.44 17.52 13.62
CA ASP A 113 39.79 18.24 14.84
C ASP A 113 41.18 17.83 15.33
N ASP A 114 41.52 16.54 15.33
CA ASP A 114 42.84 16.03 15.75
C ASP A 114 44.00 16.55 14.87
N SER A 115 43.80 16.57 13.55
CA SER A 115 44.83 16.96 12.59
C SER A 115 44.99 18.49 12.44
N LYS A 116 43.91 19.26 12.69
CA LYS A 116 43.88 20.71 12.57
C LYS A 116 44.35 21.41 13.86
N LEU A 117 44.11 20.81 15.04
CA LEU A 117 44.70 21.27 16.31
C LEU A 117 46.22 21.10 16.36
N ALA A 118 46.78 20.10 15.67
CA ALA A 118 48.22 19.85 15.66
C ALA A 118 49.02 20.81 14.75
N ALA A 119 48.38 21.55 13.83
CA ALA A 119 49.05 22.23 12.72
C ALA A 119 48.78 23.75 12.59
N MET A 120 47.93 24.36 13.42
CA MET A 120 47.53 25.78 13.26
C MET A 120 48.06 26.69 14.36
N ASN A 121 48.56 27.88 13.97
CA ASN A 121 48.78 29.00 14.88
C ASN A 121 47.41 29.57 15.31
N ASN A 122 47.28 29.95 16.59
CA ASN A 122 46.01 30.19 17.30
C ASN A 122 45.07 31.20 16.59
N GLN A 123 45.63 32.13 15.82
CA GLN A 123 44.89 33.19 15.13
C GLN A 123 44.25 32.74 13.81
N GLU A 124 44.89 31.83 13.07
CA GLU A 124 44.29 31.25 11.85
C GLU A 124 43.22 30.21 12.19
N LEU A 125 43.38 29.52 13.33
CA LEU A 125 42.39 28.56 13.83
C LEU A 125 41.05 29.26 14.09
N HIS A 126 41.07 30.40 14.79
CA HIS A 126 39.86 31.18 15.08
C HIS A 126 39.14 31.70 13.82
N LYS A 127 39.90 32.15 12.81
CA LYS A 127 39.31 32.65 11.56
C LYS A 127 38.63 31.52 10.77
N ASN A 128 39.31 30.38 10.70
CA ASN A 128 38.81 29.19 10.02
C ASN A 128 37.61 28.58 10.75
N GLN A 129 37.58 28.62 12.09
CA GLN A 129 36.42 28.20 12.89
C GLN A 129 35.20 29.07 12.63
N LYS A 130 35.40 30.40 12.53
CA LYS A 130 34.31 31.36 12.28
C LYS A 130 33.69 31.19 10.89
N ASP A 131 34.52 31.00 9.86
CA ASP A 131 34.03 30.73 8.50
C ASP A 131 33.29 29.39 8.41
N LEU A 132 33.78 28.36 9.12
CA LEU A 132 33.13 27.05 9.18
C LEU A 132 31.78 27.13 9.92
N GLN A 133 31.70 27.94 10.97
CA GLN A 133 30.46 28.16 11.72
C GLN A 133 29.41 28.90 10.89
N VAL A 134 29.81 29.93 10.13
CA VAL A 134 28.90 30.64 9.20
C VAL A 134 28.37 29.71 8.10
N GLN A 135 29.21 28.82 7.57
CA GLN A 135 28.77 27.81 6.60
C GLN A 135 27.79 26.81 7.22
N GLN A 136 28.00 26.41 8.47
CA GLN A 136 27.09 25.52 9.20
C GLN A 136 25.75 26.20 9.50
N ASP A 137 25.74 27.48 9.88
CA ASP A 137 24.51 28.25 10.14
C ASP A 137 23.68 28.38 8.86
N GLN A 138 24.31 28.67 7.72
CA GLN A 138 23.62 28.70 6.42
C GLN A 138 23.06 27.33 6.00
N LEU A 139 23.73 26.24 6.39
CA LEU A 139 23.24 24.88 6.16
C LEU A 139 22.04 24.56 7.08
N LEU A 140 22.08 25.02 8.33
CA LEU A 140 21.01 24.88 9.32
C LEU A 140 19.76 25.64 8.89
N ASP A 141 19.90 26.89 8.41
CA ASP A 141 18.76 27.68 7.92
C ASP A 141 18.06 26.99 6.73
N ARG A 142 18.84 26.50 5.76
CA ARG A 142 18.26 25.72 4.64
C ARG A 142 17.59 24.43 5.11
N THR A 143 18.15 23.80 6.15
CA THR A 143 17.55 22.59 6.73
C THR A 143 16.24 22.91 7.47
N ASN A 144 16.15 24.08 8.12
CA ASN A 144 14.92 24.57 8.73
C ASN A 144 13.85 24.88 7.67
N ASP A 145 14.19 25.59 6.60
CA ASP A 145 13.27 25.86 5.49
C ASP A 145 12.73 24.55 4.88
N GLN A 146 13.61 23.55 4.75
CA GLN A 146 13.24 22.21 4.27
C GLN A 146 12.39 21.41 5.28
N ALA A 147 12.66 21.57 6.58
CA ALA A 147 11.84 20.98 7.64
C ALA A 147 10.43 21.59 7.66
N ASP A 148 10.30 22.89 7.39
CA ASP A 148 9.01 23.54 7.24
C ASP A 148 8.25 23.08 5.99
N GLN A 149 8.94 22.89 4.86
CA GLN A 149 8.32 22.26 3.68
C GLN A 149 7.87 20.82 3.98
N LEU A 150 8.67 20.03 4.69
CA LEU A 150 8.30 18.68 5.10
C LEU A 150 7.09 18.68 6.06
N LYS A 151 7.03 19.65 6.98
CA LYS A 151 5.91 19.86 7.90
C LYS A 151 4.63 20.22 7.14
N GLN A 152 4.71 21.09 6.13
CA GLN A 152 3.57 21.42 5.28
C GLN A 152 3.08 20.20 4.48
N LYS A 153 4.00 19.43 3.90
CA LYS A 153 3.66 18.15 3.25
C LYS A 153 3.04 17.16 4.24
N GLY A 154 3.56 17.07 5.46
CA GLY A 154 2.99 16.26 6.54
C GLY A 154 1.56 16.65 6.91
N LYS A 155 1.24 17.95 6.91
CA LYS A 155 -0.13 18.44 7.10
C LYS A 155 -1.05 18.05 5.95
N GLN A 156 -0.59 18.20 4.70
CA GLN A 156 -1.37 17.75 3.53
C GLN A 156 -1.63 16.24 3.57
N ILE A 157 -0.62 15.45 3.97
CA ILE A 157 -0.75 14.01 4.20
C ILE A 157 -1.84 13.70 5.23
N ASN A 158 -1.87 14.43 6.35
CA ASN A 158 -2.87 14.25 7.40
C ASN A 158 -4.29 14.54 6.90
N LEU A 159 -4.49 15.62 6.15
CA LEU A 159 -5.79 15.93 5.52
C LEU A 159 -6.23 14.84 4.55
N THR A 160 -5.32 14.30 3.74
CA THR A 160 -5.63 13.17 2.85
C THR A 160 -6.00 11.90 3.63
N ILE A 161 -5.43 11.67 4.82
CA ILE A 161 -5.85 10.55 5.70
C ILE A 161 -7.30 10.75 6.15
N ASP A 162 -7.68 11.95 6.56
CA ASP A 162 -9.06 12.25 6.97
C ASP A 162 -10.05 12.05 5.81
N GLU A 163 -9.69 12.50 4.60
CA GLU A 163 -10.48 12.24 3.40
C GLU A 163 -10.58 10.75 3.06
N GLN A 164 -9.50 10.00 3.23
CA GLN A 164 -9.46 8.55 2.98
C GLN A 164 -10.27 7.77 4.02
N ASN A 165 -10.29 8.20 5.28
CA ASN A 165 -11.16 7.62 6.32
C ASN A 165 -12.64 7.80 5.95
N ALA A 166 -13.03 8.99 5.47
CA ALA A 166 -14.39 9.23 5.00
C ALA A 166 -14.75 8.35 3.77
N GLN A 167 -13.79 8.08 2.88
CA GLN A 167 -13.99 7.16 1.76
C GLN A 167 -14.12 5.70 2.21
N LEU A 168 -13.37 5.27 3.23
CA LEU A 168 -13.50 3.93 3.82
C LEU A 168 -14.87 3.73 4.46
N ASP A 169 -15.39 4.72 5.17
CA ASP A 169 -16.73 4.68 5.75
C ASP A 169 -17.80 4.51 4.65
N GLN A 170 -17.67 5.26 3.55
CA GLN A 170 -18.57 5.14 2.41
C GLN A 170 -18.47 3.77 1.72
N LEU A 171 -17.25 3.23 1.57
CA LEU A 171 -17.02 1.92 0.98
C LEU A 171 -17.64 0.81 1.85
N ASN A 172 -17.58 0.94 3.17
CA ASN A 172 -18.23 0.02 4.11
C ASN A 172 -19.76 0.01 3.92
N ILE A 173 -20.38 1.19 3.75
CA ILE A 173 -21.82 1.32 3.45
C ILE A 173 -22.17 0.61 2.12
N ASP A 174 -21.35 0.81 1.09
CA ASP A 174 -21.59 0.22 -0.24
C ASP A 174 -21.37 -1.30 -0.25
N VAL A 175 -20.39 -1.80 0.51
CA VAL A 175 -20.18 -3.23 0.75
C VAL A 175 -21.39 -3.84 1.46
N GLU A 176 -21.90 -3.22 2.52
CA GLU A 176 -23.06 -3.72 3.25
C GLU A 176 -24.31 -3.78 2.35
N LYS A 177 -24.52 -2.75 1.54
CA LYS A 177 -25.60 -2.70 0.54
C LYS A 177 -25.45 -3.79 -0.52
N THR A 178 -24.22 -4.06 -0.96
CA THR A 178 -23.92 -5.10 -1.94
C THR A 178 -24.14 -6.50 -1.36
N ASN A 179 -23.69 -6.75 -0.13
CA ASN A 179 -23.94 -8.01 0.57
C ASN A 179 -25.45 -8.26 0.74
N LYS A 180 -26.23 -7.25 1.17
CA LYS A 180 -27.70 -7.35 1.26
C LYS A 180 -28.34 -7.69 -0.09
N LYS A 181 -27.87 -7.09 -1.20
CA LYS A 181 -28.34 -7.42 -2.56
C LYS A 181 -27.95 -8.85 -2.95
N MET A 182 -26.71 -9.26 -2.68
CA MET A 182 -26.22 -10.61 -2.99
C MET A 182 -27.02 -11.67 -2.24
N MET A 183 -27.22 -11.50 -0.92
CA MET A 183 -28.07 -12.36 -0.10
C MET A 183 -29.51 -12.46 -0.65
N LYS A 184 -30.09 -11.33 -1.09
CA LYS A 184 -31.43 -11.31 -1.70
C LYS A 184 -31.47 -12.08 -3.02
N THR A 185 -30.45 -11.93 -3.86
CA THR A 185 -30.34 -12.65 -5.13
C THR A 185 -30.09 -14.14 -4.91
N ASN A 186 -29.22 -14.51 -3.97
CA ASN A 186 -28.97 -15.89 -3.60
C ASN A 186 -30.24 -16.55 -3.06
N ASN A 187 -30.98 -15.90 -2.16
CA ASN A 187 -32.26 -16.40 -1.67
C ASN A 187 -33.31 -16.56 -2.79
N LYS A 188 -33.31 -15.68 -3.80
CA LYS A 188 -34.16 -15.84 -4.97
C LYS A 188 -33.73 -17.02 -5.82
N LEU A 189 -32.43 -17.22 -6.04
CA LEU A 189 -31.89 -18.37 -6.80
C LEU A 189 -32.20 -19.68 -6.09
N VAL A 190 -31.97 -19.78 -4.78
CA VAL A 190 -32.34 -20.94 -3.96
C VAL A 190 -33.84 -21.22 -4.07
N LYS A 191 -34.69 -20.18 -3.97
CA LYS A 191 -36.15 -20.34 -4.17
C LYS A 191 -36.51 -20.78 -5.59
N LEU A 192 -35.83 -20.28 -6.62
CA LEU A 192 -36.07 -20.67 -8.01
C LEU A 192 -35.68 -22.13 -8.25
N ILE A 193 -34.52 -22.58 -7.73
CA ILE A 193 -34.06 -23.97 -7.79
C ILE A 193 -35.05 -24.89 -7.05
N ALA A 194 -35.49 -24.50 -5.84
CA ALA A 194 -36.48 -25.26 -5.09
C ALA A 194 -37.83 -25.35 -5.81
N LYS A 195 -38.22 -24.29 -6.55
CA LYS A 195 -39.48 -24.24 -7.29
C LYS A 195 -39.41 -25.01 -8.62
N SER A 196 -38.27 -25.08 -9.29
CA SER A 196 -38.13 -25.75 -10.59
C SER A 196 -37.97 -27.27 -10.49
N SER A 197 -37.49 -27.81 -9.36
CA SER A 197 -37.11 -29.21 -9.26
C SER A 197 -38.28 -30.21 -9.34
N ASN A 198 -39.47 -29.88 -8.83
CA ASN A 198 -40.46 -30.93 -8.55
C ASN A 198 -41.74 -30.87 -9.38
N PHE A 199 -42.11 -29.70 -9.93
CA PHE A 199 -43.42 -29.57 -10.59
C PHE A 199 -43.44 -30.16 -12.01
N GLY A 200 -42.36 -29.97 -12.78
CA GLY A 200 -42.25 -30.54 -14.13
C GLY A 200 -42.16 -32.07 -14.13
N LEU A 201 -41.37 -32.64 -13.21
CA LEU A 201 -41.21 -34.09 -13.07
C LEU A 201 -42.51 -34.77 -12.64
N LEU A 202 -43.27 -34.17 -11.72
CA LEU A 202 -44.57 -34.73 -11.29
C LEU A 202 -45.61 -34.77 -12.43
N ILE A 203 -45.63 -33.76 -13.31
CA ILE A 203 -46.52 -33.75 -14.47
C ILE A 203 -46.14 -34.85 -15.48
N VAL A 204 -44.84 -35.02 -15.76
CA VAL A 204 -44.36 -36.06 -16.68
C VAL A 204 -44.70 -37.46 -16.16
N ILE A 205 -44.45 -37.73 -14.87
CA ILE A 205 -44.80 -39.01 -14.23
C ILE A 205 -46.32 -39.26 -14.30
N GLY A 206 -47.14 -38.24 -14.08
CA GLY A 206 -48.60 -38.35 -14.18
C GLY A 206 -49.08 -38.72 -15.58
N ILE A 207 -48.48 -38.14 -16.62
CA ILE A 207 -48.81 -38.42 -18.02
C ILE A 207 -48.41 -39.86 -18.40
N GLU A 208 -47.22 -40.31 -18.01
CA GLU A 208 -46.76 -41.68 -18.28
C GLU A 208 -47.69 -42.73 -17.65
N LEU A 209 -48.11 -42.52 -16.40
CA LEU A 209 -49.07 -43.41 -15.73
C LEU A 209 -50.42 -43.45 -16.46
N PHE A 210 -50.89 -42.31 -16.95
CA PHE A 210 -52.15 -42.24 -17.69
C PHE A 210 -52.09 -43.03 -19.00
N VAL A 211 -50.98 -42.92 -19.74
CA VAL A 211 -50.75 -43.69 -20.97
C VAL A 211 -50.68 -45.19 -20.69
N LEU A 212 -49.99 -45.61 -19.63
CA LEU A 212 -49.92 -47.02 -19.23
C LEU A 212 -51.30 -47.60 -18.89
N VAL A 213 -52.10 -46.86 -18.09
CA VAL A 213 -53.46 -47.27 -17.76
C VAL A 213 -54.32 -47.39 -19.03
N TYR A 214 -54.19 -46.43 -19.95
CA TYR A 214 -54.91 -46.48 -21.22
C TYR A 214 -54.58 -47.72 -22.05
N ILE A 215 -53.29 -48.07 -22.15
CA ILE A 215 -52.84 -49.28 -22.87
C ILE A 215 -53.38 -50.56 -22.21
N ILE A 216 -53.34 -50.64 -20.87
CA ILE A 216 -53.86 -51.79 -20.14
C ILE A 216 -55.38 -51.93 -20.36
N LEU A 217 -56.12 -50.84 -20.27
CA LEU A 217 -57.57 -50.85 -20.51
C LEU A 217 -57.89 -51.24 -21.96
N TRP A 218 -57.12 -50.74 -22.92
CA TRP A 218 -57.27 -51.11 -24.32
C TRP A 218 -57.03 -52.62 -24.55
N PHE A 219 -56.02 -53.19 -23.91
CA PHE A 219 -55.73 -54.62 -24.00
C PHE A 219 -56.72 -55.49 -23.22
N ALA A 220 -57.30 -54.98 -22.14
CA ALA A 220 -58.30 -55.71 -21.33
C ALA A 220 -59.70 -55.72 -21.96
N PHE A 221 -60.02 -54.74 -22.82
CA PHE A 221 -61.30 -54.61 -23.50
C PHE A 221 -61.28 -54.96 -24.99
N SER A 222 -60.11 -55.33 -25.54
CA SER A 222 -59.94 -55.88 -26.89
C SER A 222 -59.77 -57.39 -26.86
#